data_AF-A0A9D5T386-F1
#
_entry.id   AF-A0A9D5T386-F1
#
_cell.length_a   1.000
_cell.length_b   1.000
_cell.length_c   1.000
_cell.angle_alpha   90.00
_cell.angle_beta   90.00
_cell.angle_gamma   90.00
#
_symmetry.space_group_name_H-M   'P 1'
#
loop_
_entity.id
_entity.type
_entity.pdbx_description
1 polymer ?
#
loop_
_entity_poly.entity_id
_entity_poly.type
_entity_poly.pdbx_seq_one_letter_code
_entity_poly.pdbx_strand_id
1 'polypeptide(L)' 'MKKTDIFSLASEILSHETNASPSQTHGPVVKTGPTAGQNRSRRNNGQWRKKRSDAGQKRS' A
#
# COMPACT_ATOMS: atom_id res chain seq x y z
N MET A 1 -5.55 -17.31 29.13
CA MET A 1 -6.05 -17.51 27.75
C MET A 1 -6.69 -16.22 27.29
N LYS A 2 -6.14 -15.56 26.26
CA LYS A 2 -6.73 -14.32 25.74
C LYS A 2 -7.98 -14.71 24.94
N LYS A 3 -9.17 -14.32 25.41
CA LYS A 3 -10.41 -14.45 24.62
C LYS A 3 -10.31 -13.44 23.48
N THR A 4 -10.17 -13.92 22.27
CA THR A 4 -10.15 -13.08 21.07
C THR A 4 -11.57 -12.67 20.76
N ASP A 5 -11.90 -11.42 21.07
CA ASP A 5 -13.20 -10.85 20.81
C ASP A 5 -13.39 -10.61 19.30
N ILE A 6 -14.59 -10.86 18.79
CA ILE A 6 -14.88 -10.86 17.34
C ILE A 6 -14.77 -9.43 16.79
N PHE A 7 -15.12 -8.43 17.60
CA PHE A 7 -14.91 -7.02 17.29
C PHE A 7 -13.42 -6.65 17.19
N SER A 8 -12.58 -7.23 18.05
CA SER A 8 -11.14 -7.00 18.01
C SER A 8 -10.54 -7.59 16.73
N LEU A 9 -10.95 -8.80 16.37
CA LEU A 9 -10.48 -9.46 15.15
C LEU A 9 -10.99 -8.75 13.88
N ALA A 10 -12.25 -8.29 13.87
CA ALA A 10 -12.81 -7.53 12.76
C ALA A 10 -12.12 -6.16 12.59
N SER A 11 -11.80 -5.47 13.68
CA SER A 11 -11.05 -4.21 13.65
C SER A 11 -9.59 -4.42 13.20
N GLU A 12 -8.99 -5.57 13.55
CA GLU A 12 -7.65 -5.95 13.13
C GLU A 12 -7.61 -6.34 11.64
N ILE A 13 -8.64 -7.06 11.15
CA ILE A 13 -8.83 -7.37 9.72
C ILE A 13 -9.12 -6.10 8.90
N LEU A 14 -9.91 -5.15 9.41
CA LEU A 14 -10.10 -3.84 8.77
C LEU A 14 -8.82 -3.00 8.77
N SER A 15 -8.00 -3.11 9.83
CA SER A 15 -6.70 -2.42 9.93
C SER A 15 -5.60 -3.04 9.05
N HIS A 16 -5.79 -4.29 8.62
CA HIS A 16 -4.94 -4.97 7.65
C HIS A 16 -5.11 -4.44 6.22
N GLU A 17 -5.90 -3.38 6.04
CA GLU A 17 -5.97 -2.63 4.79
C GLU A 17 -4.89 -1.54 4.73
N THR A 18 -3.61 -1.90 4.90
CA THR A 18 -2.41 -1.13 4.47
C THR A 18 -2.42 0.39 4.74
N ASN A 19 -3.09 0.84 5.80
CA ASN A 19 -3.29 2.26 6.07
C ASN A 19 -2.14 2.78 6.93
N ALA A 20 -0.91 2.50 6.49
CA ALA A 20 0.25 3.24 6.99
C ALA A 20 -0.05 4.71 6.70
N SER A 21 -0.02 5.54 7.75
CA SER A 21 -0.37 6.95 7.60
C SER A 21 0.55 7.60 6.55
N PRO A 22 0.11 8.63 5.81
CA PRO A 22 0.99 9.32 4.86
C PRO A 22 2.30 9.82 5.49
N SER A 23 2.31 10.06 6.82
CA SER A 23 3.51 10.41 7.58
C SER A 23 4.47 9.24 7.79
N GLN A 24 3.96 8.00 7.89
CA GLN A 24 4.74 6.78 8.05
C GLN A 24 5.23 6.23 6.71
N THR A 25 4.44 6.35 5.65
CA THR A 25 4.86 5.80 4.36
C THR A 25 5.94 6.65 3.74
N HIS A 26 6.03 7.95 4.04
CA HIS A 26 6.93 8.90 3.37
C HIS A 26 6.63 9.06 1.85
N GLY A 27 5.44 8.65 1.40
CA GLY A 27 5.04 8.74 -0.01
C GLY A 27 3.89 7.80 -0.42
N PRO A 28 3.43 7.88 -1.68
CA PRO A 28 2.39 7.00 -2.22
C PRO A 28 2.89 5.55 -2.33
N VAL A 29 2.17 4.62 -1.74
CA VAL A 29 2.50 3.18 -1.74
C VAL A 29 1.97 2.50 -3.00
N VAL A 30 2.73 1.54 -3.52
CA VAL A 30 2.32 0.66 -4.61
C VAL A 30 1.35 -0.39 -4.07
N LYS A 31 0.15 -0.48 -4.65
CA LYS A 31 -0.89 -1.42 -4.19
C LYS A 31 -0.72 -2.83 -4.73
N THR A 32 -0.20 -2.99 -5.96
CA THR A 32 -0.14 -4.28 -6.66
C THR A 32 1.15 -4.45 -7.44
N GLY A 33 1.58 -5.70 -7.61
CA GLY A 33 2.78 -6.09 -8.35
C GLY A 33 3.99 -6.41 -7.46
N PRO A 34 5.17 -6.67 -8.05
CA PRO A 34 6.37 -7.10 -7.32
C PRO A 34 6.88 -6.14 -6.25
N THR A 35 6.48 -4.87 -6.32
CA THR A 35 6.85 -3.82 -5.36
C THR A 35 5.68 -3.35 -4.50
N ALA A 36 4.61 -4.14 -4.40
CA ALA A 36 3.48 -3.82 -3.53
C ALA A 36 3.94 -3.61 -2.08
N GLY A 37 3.38 -2.61 -1.40
CA GLY A 37 3.78 -2.22 -0.04
C GLY A 37 4.97 -1.25 0.02
N GLN A 38 5.70 -1.04 -1.08
CA GLN A 38 6.78 -0.07 -1.16
C GLN A 38 6.32 1.28 -1.73
N ASN A 39 7.04 2.34 -1.41
CA ASN A 39 6.80 3.66 -2.00
C ASN A 39 7.11 3.71 -3.49
N ARG A 40 6.34 4.51 -4.21
CA ARG A 40 6.63 4.88 -5.59
C ARG A 40 7.98 5.58 -5.68
N SER A 41 8.68 5.44 -6.80
CA SER A 41 9.91 6.19 -7.02
C SER A 41 9.62 7.69 -7.19
N ARG A 42 10.44 8.54 -6.56
CA ARG A 42 10.39 9.99 -6.67
C ARG A 42 11.29 10.49 -7.80
N ARG A 43 10.86 11.52 -8.53
CA ARG A 43 11.69 12.25 -9.51
C ARG A 43 12.63 13.21 -8.77
N ASN A 44 13.69 13.64 -9.45
CA ASN A 44 14.61 14.69 -8.98
C ASN A 44 13.89 16.02 -8.67
N ASN A 45 12.81 16.33 -9.38
CA ASN A 45 11.95 17.49 -9.14
C ASN A 45 10.96 17.31 -7.96
N GLY A 46 11.12 16.25 -7.16
CA GLY A 46 10.29 15.99 -5.98
C GLY A 46 8.92 15.38 -6.26
N GLN A 47 8.51 15.19 -7.51
CA GLN A 47 7.22 14.59 -7.84
C GLN A 47 7.27 13.06 -7.83
N TRP A 48 6.21 12.42 -7.33
CA TRP A 48 6.08 10.97 -7.37
C TRP A 48 5.73 10.48 -8.78
N ARG A 49 6.25 9.31 -9.18
CA ARG A 49 5.89 8.72 -10.47
C ARG A 49 4.45 8.17 -10.43
N LYS A 50 3.60 8.66 -11.35
CA LYS A 50 2.24 8.15 -11.56
C LYS A 50 2.23 6.68 -11.99
N LYS A 51 1.11 5.98 -11.75
CA LYS A 51 0.87 4.65 -12.34
C LYS A 51 0.91 4.78 -13.86
N ARG A 52 1.63 3.89 -14.54
CA ARG A 52 1.59 3.80 -16.01
C ARG A 52 0.28 3.16 -16.46
N SER A 53 -0.21 3.51 -17.64
CA SER A 53 -1.43 2.93 -18.23
C SER A 53 -1.27 1.43 -18.50
N ASP A 54 -0.07 0.99 -18.84
CA ASP A 54 0.27 -0.42 -19.13
C ASP A 54 0.59 -1.26 -17.88
N ALA A 55 0.50 -0.68 -16.68
CA ALA A 55 0.89 -1.37 -15.45
C ALA A 55 -0.06 -2.54 -15.14
N GLY A 56 0.46 -3.76 -15.15
CA GLY A 56 -0.29 -5.00 -14.92
C GLY A 56 -0.93 -5.59 -16.18
N GLN A 57 -0.71 -4.97 -17.35
CA GLN A 57 -1.13 -5.55 -18.62
C GLN A 57 -0.13 -6.62 -19.07
N LYS A 58 -0.62 -7.75 -19.58
CA LYS A 58 0.22 -8.73 -20.27
C LYS A 58 0.76 -8.10 -21.55
N ARG A 59 2.06 -8.17 -21.74
CA ARG A 59 2.70 -7.82 -23.02
C ARG A 59 2.62 -9.06 -23.92
N SER A 60 2.18 -8.86 -25.16
CA SER A 60 2.13 -9.88 -26.21
C SER A 60 3.53 -10.21 -26.72
#